data_AF-A0A4Q8B7I5-F1
#
_entry.id   AF-A0A4Q8B7I5-F1
#
_cell.length_a   1.000
_cell.length_b   1.000
_cell.length_c   1.000
_cell.angle_alpha   90.00
_cell.angle_beta   90.00
_cell.angle_gamma   90.00
#
_symmetry.space_group_name_H-M   'P 1'
#
loop_
_entity.id
_entity.type
_entity.pdbx_description
1 polymer ?
#
loop_
_entity_poly.entity_id
_entity_poly.type
_entity_poly.pdbx_seq_one_letter_code
_entity_poly.pdbx_strand_id
1 'polypeptide(L)'
;MNPHRATPRIVREEDLVGFTAGQFLEVMKALTVILTLPQSAADHVDALVIATGQGEDWRLTHAIRTWEANPELRYLLVANGNPAEETYVKITLDYLRSLGLRRINGVYLQAEPAPNTGLQAAWIVRQVQARGITSLALTVSPYHLARVYLTVLKAFTRRGIRLPIIPLPAAVPPDTPVPETRATAYDLVPGEVKRILTYMDKGWVATPEELQQYLQWLWSHHTALLVRAPV
;
A
#
# COMPACT_ATOMS: atom_id res chain seq x y z
N MET A 1 -23.68 -16.03 -6.40
CA MET A 1 -22.36 -15.43 -6.63
C MET A 1 -21.32 -16.34 -5.99
N ASN A 2 -20.36 -16.90 -6.75
CA ASN A 2 -19.37 -17.83 -6.20
C ASN A 2 -18.43 -17.08 -5.23
N PRO A 3 -18.39 -17.40 -3.92
CA PRO A 3 -17.62 -16.64 -2.93
C PRO A 3 -16.10 -16.71 -3.13
N HIS A 4 -15.63 -17.56 -4.05
CA HIS A 4 -14.22 -17.75 -4.37
C HIS A 4 -13.73 -17.00 -5.62
N ARG A 5 -14.62 -16.29 -6.35
CA ARG A 5 -14.20 -15.51 -7.51
C ARG A 5 -13.71 -14.14 -7.06
N ALA A 6 -12.43 -13.83 -7.29
CA ALA A 6 -11.86 -12.51 -7.02
C ALA A 6 -12.65 -11.42 -7.75
N THR A 7 -12.87 -10.28 -7.10
CA THR A 7 -13.52 -9.13 -7.72
C THR A 7 -12.72 -8.70 -8.96
N PRO A 8 -13.36 -8.52 -10.14
CA PRO A 8 -12.67 -8.10 -11.36
C PRO A 8 -11.86 -6.82 -11.17
N ARG A 9 -10.73 -6.71 -11.90
CA ARG A 9 -9.82 -5.54 -11.83
C ARG A 9 -10.34 -4.34 -12.60
N ILE A 10 -10.89 -4.59 -13.77
CA ILE A 10 -11.65 -3.61 -14.55
C ILE A 10 -13.11 -3.91 -14.28
N VAL A 11 -13.86 -2.88 -13.92
CA VAL A 11 -15.29 -2.99 -13.64
C VAL A 11 -16.01 -1.90 -14.43
N ARG A 12 -17.21 -2.19 -14.89
CA ARG A 12 -18.06 -1.22 -15.58
C ARG A 12 -18.92 -0.45 -14.59
N GLU A 13 -19.60 0.60 -15.01
CA GLU A 13 -20.53 1.32 -14.12
C GLU A 13 -21.65 0.41 -13.61
N GLU A 14 -22.14 -0.49 -14.45
CA GLU A 14 -23.14 -1.52 -14.08
C GLU A 14 -22.67 -2.45 -12.95
N ASP A 15 -21.35 -2.65 -12.81
CA ASP A 15 -20.77 -3.44 -11.71
C ASP A 15 -20.82 -2.74 -10.36
N LEU A 16 -21.12 -1.43 -10.34
CA LEU A 16 -21.25 -0.62 -9.14
C LEU A 16 -22.70 -0.50 -8.67
N VAL A 17 -23.66 -1.05 -9.43
CA VAL A 17 -25.06 -1.12 -9.05
C VAL A 17 -25.21 -1.87 -7.73
N GLY A 18 -25.91 -1.24 -6.78
CA GLY A 18 -26.11 -1.76 -5.42
C GLY A 18 -25.32 -1.01 -4.34
N PHE A 19 -24.32 -0.20 -4.72
CA PHE A 19 -23.70 0.74 -3.79
C PHE A 19 -24.42 2.09 -3.80
N THR A 20 -24.54 2.69 -2.62
CA THR A 20 -25.21 3.99 -2.41
C THR A 20 -24.24 5.15 -2.63
N ALA A 21 -24.78 6.34 -2.93
CA ALA A 21 -23.98 7.57 -2.99
C ALA A 21 -23.21 7.85 -1.68
N GLY A 22 -23.81 7.49 -0.52
CA GLY A 22 -23.14 7.59 0.77
C GLY A 22 -21.90 6.71 0.87
N GLN A 23 -21.97 5.46 0.40
CA GLN A 23 -20.82 4.56 0.35
C GLN A 23 -19.69 5.09 -0.54
N PHE A 24 -20.02 5.64 -1.72
CA PHE A 24 -19.02 6.29 -2.57
C PHE A 24 -18.37 7.49 -1.88
N LEU A 25 -19.17 8.32 -1.21
CA LEU A 25 -18.67 9.46 -0.46
C LEU A 25 -17.70 9.04 0.65
N GLU A 26 -17.96 7.94 1.35
CA GLU A 26 -17.04 7.41 2.36
C GLU A 26 -15.69 6.97 1.77
N VAL A 27 -15.69 6.31 0.60
CA VAL A 27 -14.45 5.96 -0.09
C VAL A 27 -13.69 7.22 -0.53
N MET A 28 -14.39 8.23 -1.06
CA MET A 28 -13.79 9.49 -1.47
C MET A 28 -13.22 10.29 -0.29
N LYS A 29 -13.90 10.28 0.87
CA LYS A 29 -13.37 10.87 2.11
C LYS A 29 -12.10 10.15 2.53
N ALA A 30 -12.12 8.81 2.58
CA ALA A 30 -10.96 8.02 2.96
C ALA A 30 -9.75 8.29 2.04
N LEU A 31 -9.97 8.29 0.72
CA LEU A 31 -8.93 8.63 -0.26
C LEU A 31 -8.37 10.03 -0.01
N THR A 32 -9.24 11.03 0.11
CA THR A 32 -8.84 12.42 0.35
C THR A 32 -7.98 12.54 1.59
N VAL A 33 -8.44 12.04 2.74
CA VAL A 33 -7.70 12.22 4.01
C VAL A 33 -6.37 11.46 4.03
N ILE A 34 -6.29 10.28 3.38
CA ILE A 34 -5.03 9.55 3.22
C ILE A 34 -4.06 10.37 2.38
N LEU A 35 -4.49 10.87 1.21
CA LEU A 35 -3.62 11.61 0.30
C LEU A 35 -3.21 13.00 0.83
N THR A 36 -3.94 13.57 1.78
CA THR A 36 -3.58 14.83 2.44
C THR A 36 -2.53 14.68 3.55
N LEU A 37 -2.12 13.45 3.90
CA LEU A 37 -1.01 13.27 4.84
C LEU A 37 0.28 13.87 4.23
N PRO A 38 1.08 14.61 5.00
CA PRO A 38 2.31 15.22 4.50
C PRO A 38 3.29 14.16 3.98
N GLN A 39 3.50 14.10 2.66
CA GLN A 39 4.36 13.08 2.05
C GLN A 39 5.82 13.23 2.48
N SER A 40 6.28 14.43 2.82
CA SER A 40 7.61 14.68 3.38
C SER A 40 7.88 13.92 4.68
N ALA A 41 6.83 13.53 5.42
CA ALA A 41 6.99 12.68 6.61
C ALA A 41 7.58 11.30 6.26
N ALA A 42 7.46 10.84 5.01
CA ALA A 42 8.04 9.59 4.55
C ALA A 42 9.58 9.60 4.56
N ASP A 43 10.22 10.77 4.58
CA ASP A 43 11.69 10.89 4.66
C ASP A 43 12.21 10.70 6.10
N HIS A 44 11.31 10.62 7.07
CA HIS A 44 11.64 10.59 8.51
C HIS A 44 11.11 9.34 9.23
N VAL A 45 10.65 8.34 8.48
CA VAL A 45 10.20 7.06 9.04
C VAL A 45 11.37 6.09 9.23
N ASP A 46 11.15 5.03 10.01
CA ASP A 46 12.16 3.98 10.19
C ASP A 46 12.26 3.04 8.98
N ALA A 47 11.13 2.81 8.30
CA ALA A 47 11.01 1.76 7.30
C ALA A 47 10.27 2.23 6.04
N LEU A 48 10.79 1.83 4.89
CA LEU A 48 10.08 1.91 3.61
C LEU A 48 9.50 0.55 3.25
N VAL A 49 8.21 0.51 2.92
CA VAL A 49 7.48 -0.72 2.62
C VAL A 49 6.95 -0.67 1.20
N ILE A 50 7.19 -1.74 0.44
CA ILE A 50 6.68 -1.89 -0.91
C ILE A 50 5.81 -3.13 -0.98
N ALA A 51 4.58 -2.97 -1.47
CA ALA A 51 3.75 -4.09 -1.86
C ALA A 51 3.78 -4.24 -3.39
N THR A 52 4.39 -5.34 -3.86
CA THR A 52 4.42 -5.61 -5.29
C THR A 52 3.02 -5.87 -5.82
N GLY A 53 2.83 -5.47 -7.07
CA GLY A 53 1.58 -5.65 -7.80
C GLY A 53 1.83 -6.37 -9.12
N GLN A 54 1.22 -5.82 -10.15
CA GLN A 54 0.93 -6.47 -11.41
C GLN A 54 2.06 -6.30 -12.44
N GLY A 55 3.28 -6.68 -12.05
CA GLY A 55 4.51 -6.50 -12.85
C GLY A 55 5.07 -5.08 -12.84
N GLU A 56 4.63 -4.26 -11.90
CA GLU A 56 4.84 -2.82 -11.87
C GLU A 56 6.23 -2.45 -11.31
N ASP A 57 7.28 -2.61 -12.12
CA ASP A 57 8.66 -2.30 -11.73
C ASP A 57 8.86 -0.84 -11.29
N TRP A 58 7.99 0.08 -11.70
CA TRP A 58 8.01 1.46 -11.19
C TRP A 58 7.80 1.54 -9.69
N ARG A 59 7.04 0.62 -9.06
CA ARG A 59 6.89 0.59 -7.59
C ARG A 59 8.22 0.26 -6.93
N LEU A 60 8.91 -0.74 -7.45
CA LEU A 60 10.20 -1.20 -6.94
C LEU A 60 11.29 -0.16 -7.18
N THR A 61 11.42 0.34 -8.40
CA THR A 61 12.43 1.35 -8.75
C THR A 61 12.21 2.67 -8.02
N HIS A 62 10.96 3.13 -7.84
CA HIS A 62 10.67 4.31 -7.02
C HIS A 62 11.17 4.14 -5.60
N ALA A 63 10.79 3.04 -4.95
CA ALA A 63 11.16 2.82 -3.56
C ALA A 63 12.65 2.47 -3.37
N ILE A 64 13.29 1.80 -4.33
CA ILE A 64 14.75 1.64 -4.35
C ILE A 64 15.42 3.00 -4.41
N ARG A 65 14.96 3.93 -5.26
CA ARG A 65 15.52 5.29 -5.31
C ARG A 65 15.35 6.02 -3.99
N THR A 66 14.17 5.96 -3.37
CA THR A 66 13.94 6.54 -2.03
C THR A 66 14.87 5.91 -0.98
N TRP A 67 15.02 4.59 -1.00
CA TRP A 67 15.91 3.86 -0.10
C TRP A 67 17.38 4.22 -0.28
N GLU A 68 17.86 4.35 -1.51
CA GLU A 68 19.25 4.71 -1.81
C GLU A 68 19.53 6.19 -1.51
N ALA A 69 18.53 7.07 -1.71
CA ALA A 69 18.67 8.50 -1.44
C ALA A 69 18.59 8.86 0.05
N ASN A 70 17.98 8.02 0.88
CA ASN A 70 17.78 8.29 2.29
C ASN A 70 18.51 7.26 3.18
N PRO A 71 19.74 7.57 3.62
CA PRO A 71 20.52 6.68 4.47
C PRO A 71 19.94 6.50 5.88
N GLU A 72 19.05 7.39 6.34
CA GLU A 72 18.40 7.31 7.66
C GLU A 72 17.34 6.21 7.72
N LEU A 73 16.78 5.81 6.58
CA LEU A 73 15.91 4.63 6.52
C LEU A 73 16.70 3.41 6.98
N ARG A 74 16.19 2.73 8.02
CA ARG A 74 16.83 1.55 8.61
C ARG A 74 16.37 0.26 7.95
N TYR A 75 15.17 0.26 7.38
CA TYR A 75 14.55 -0.93 6.83
C TYR A 75 13.91 -0.70 5.47
N LEU A 76 14.11 -1.64 4.55
CA LEU A 76 13.36 -1.77 3.31
C LEU A 76 12.62 -3.10 3.33
N LEU A 77 11.29 -3.06 3.39
CA LEU A 77 10.44 -4.25 3.41
C LEU A 77 9.78 -4.44 2.05
N VAL A 78 10.10 -5.53 1.35
CA VAL A 78 9.54 -5.85 0.02
C VAL A 78 8.62 -7.05 0.13
N ALA A 79 7.31 -6.80 0.11
CA ALA A 79 6.30 -7.85 0.12
C ALA A 79 6.18 -8.48 -1.28
N ASN A 80 5.98 -9.79 -1.35
CA ASN A 80 5.99 -10.57 -2.58
C ASN A 80 4.64 -10.44 -3.33
N GLY A 81 4.60 -10.92 -4.57
CA GLY A 81 3.43 -10.82 -5.46
C GLY A 81 2.60 -12.09 -5.53
N ASN A 82 1.61 -12.07 -6.41
CA ASN A 82 0.75 -13.21 -6.69
C ASN A 82 1.38 -14.09 -7.78
N PRO A 83 1.75 -15.34 -7.49
CA PRO A 83 2.41 -16.22 -8.46
C PRO A 83 1.49 -16.67 -9.60
N ALA A 84 0.19 -16.39 -9.52
CA ALA A 84 -0.77 -16.66 -10.59
C ALA A 84 -0.89 -15.52 -11.61
N GLU A 85 -0.21 -14.39 -11.41
CA GLU A 85 -0.15 -13.29 -12.39
C GLU A 85 0.83 -13.63 -13.51
N GLU A 86 0.49 -13.33 -14.76
CA GLU A 86 1.36 -13.58 -15.93
C GLU A 86 2.67 -12.78 -15.83
N THR A 87 2.59 -11.63 -15.17
CA THR A 87 3.69 -10.70 -14.94
C THR A 87 4.45 -10.97 -13.64
N TYR A 88 4.17 -12.08 -12.96
CA TYR A 88 4.84 -12.43 -11.71
C TYR A 88 6.33 -12.66 -11.93
N VAL A 89 7.14 -11.95 -11.13
CA VAL A 89 8.57 -12.18 -10.99
C VAL A 89 8.87 -12.48 -9.53
N LYS A 90 9.66 -13.54 -9.29
CA LYS A 90 10.13 -13.85 -7.95
C LYS A 90 11.05 -12.73 -7.46
N ILE A 91 10.67 -12.09 -6.36
CA ILE A 91 11.46 -11.03 -5.75
C ILE A 91 12.69 -11.63 -5.05
N THR A 92 13.86 -11.42 -5.64
CA THR A 92 15.17 -11.81 -5.09
C THR A 92 16.06 -10.58 -4.93
N LEU A 93 17.14 -10.69 -4.14
CA LEU A 93 18.12 -9.62 -4.03
C LEU A 93 18.77 -9.28 -5.37
N ASP A 94 19.05 -10.28 -6.20
CA ASP A 94 19.63 -10.07 -7.53
C ASP A 94 18.67 -9.34 -8.47
N TYR A 95 17.36 -9.65 -8.39
CA TYR A 95 16.35 -8.90 -9.10
C TYR A 95 16.34 -7.42 -8.67
N LEU A 96 16.29 -7.15 -7.37
CA LEU A 96 16.31 -5.77 -6.87
C LEU A 96 17.60 -5.03 -7.21
N ARG A 97 18.75 -5.73 -7.24
CA ARG A 97 20.03 -5.15 -7.70
C ARG A 97 19.98 -4.75 -9.16
N SER A 98 19.36 -5.56 -10.02
CA SER A 98 19.15 -5.21 -11.43
C SER A 98 18.29 -3.94 -11.60
N LEU A 99 17.42 -3.65 -10.63
CA LEU A 99 16.62 -2.43 -10.54
C LEU A 99 17.33 -1.26 -9.84
N GLY A 100 18.59 -1.43 -9.44
CA GLY A 100 19.44 -0.37 -8.87
C GLY A 100 19.67 -0.43 -7.36
N LEU A 101 19.20 -1.48 -6.66
CA LEU A 101 19.48 -1.65 -5.22
C LEU A 101 20.98 -1.89 -4.99
N ARG A 102 21.59 -1.12 -4.10
CA ARG A 102 23.01 -1.23 -3.71
C ARG A 102 23.13 -1.49 -2.21
N ARG A 103 22.40 -0.75 -1.38
CA ARG A 103 22.40 -0.92 0.08
C ARG A 103 21.51 -2.09 0.47
N ILE A 104 22.13 -3.19 0.91
CA ILE A 104 21.43 -4.43 1.27
C ILE A 104 21.18 -4.60 2.78
N ASN A 105 21.94 -3.88 3.63
CA ASN A 105 21.75 -3.93 5.06
C ASN A 105 20.39 -3.33 5.43
N GLY A 106 19.54 -4.08 6.12
CA GLY A 106 18.18 -3.65 6.46
C GLY A 106 17.12 -4.01 5.40
N VAL A 107 17.50 -4.67 4.29
CA VAL A 107 16.56 -5.13 3.27
C VAL A 107 15.98 -6.48 3.66
N TYR A 108 14.65 -6.59 3.67
CA TYR A 108 13.93 -7.80 3.99
C TYR A 108 12.90 -8.11 2.92
N LEU A 109 12.98 -9.32 2.38
CA LEU A 109 12.12 -9.79 1.31
C LEU A 109 11.14 -10.82 1.88
N GLN A 110 9.88 -10.72 1.48
CA GLN A 110 8.92 -11.78 1.77
C GLN A 110 9.25 -13.00 0.91
N ALA A 111 9.78 -14.05 1.53
CA ALA A 111 10.15 -15.28 0.83
C ALA A 111 8.94 -15.98 0.19
N GLU A 112 7.85 -16.09 0.94
CA GLU A 112 6.63 -16.76 0.49
C GLU A 112 5.81 -15.88 -0.47
N PRO A 113 5.25 -16.44 -1.55
CA PRO A 113 4.34 -15.70 -2.42
C PRO A 113 3.14 -15.12 -1.66
N ALA A 114 2.62 -13.98 -2.12
CA ALA A 114 1.48 -13.31 -1.51
C ALA A 114 0.37 -13.07 -2.56
N PRO A 115 -0.53 -14.05 -2.78
CA PRO A 115 -1.59 -13.95 -3.78
C PRO A 115 -2.63 -12.85 -3.53
N ASN A 116 -2.58 -12.16 -2.39
CA ASN A 116 -3.45 -11.04 -2.09
C ASN A 116 -2.80 -10.05 -1.12
N THR A 117 -3.32 -8.81 -1.13
CA THR A 117 -2.87 -7.71 -0.28
C THR A 117 -3.00 -8.01 1.22
N GLY A 118 -3.93 -8.88 1.63
CA GLY A 118 -4.07 -9.29 3.03
C GLY A 118 -2.85 -10.06 3.55
N LEU A 119 -2.28 -10.94 2.73
CA LEU A 119 -1.06 -11.68 3.07
C LEU A 119 0.17 -10.77 3.12
N GLN A 120 0.27 -9.82 2.18
CA GLN A 120 1.30 -8.78 2.21
C GLN A 120 1.21 -7.95 3.50
N ALA A 121 0.02 -7.47 3.85
CA ALA A 121 -0.23 -6.71 5.08
C ALA A 121 0.11 -7.52 6.34
N ALA A 122 -0.32 -8.78 6.42
CA ALA A 122 0.03 -9.65 7.54
C ALA A 122 1.54 -9.88 7.67
N TRP A 123 2.27 -9.98 6.55
CA TRP A 123 3.72 -10.08 6.56
C TRP A 123 4.38 -8.79 7.04
N ILE A 124 3.93 -7.62 6.56
CA ILE A 124 4.40 -6.29 6.99
C ILE A 124 4.29 -6.16 8.51
N VAL A 125 3.12 -6.48 9.08
CA VAL A 125 2.90 -6.41 10.53
C VAL A 125 3.89 -7.30 11.30
N ARG A 126 4.16 -8.52 10.81
CA ARG A 126 5.16 -9.40 11.43
C ARG A 126 6.57 -8.81 11.36
N GLN A 127 6.96 -8.18 10.24
CA GLN A 127 8.26 -7.55 10.13
C GLN A 127 8.40 -6.37 11.08
N VAL A 128 7.35 -5.55 11.21
CA VAL A 128 7.30 -4.42 12.13
C VAL A 128 7.50 -4.85 13.57
N GLN A 129 6.77 -5.87 14.04
CA GLN A 129 6.93 -6.40 15.39
C GLN A 129 8.33 -6.98 15.61
N ALA A 130 8.81 -7.82 14.68
CA ALA A 130 10.08 -8.53 14.83
C ALA A 130 11.31 -7.60 14.84
N ARG A 131 11.19 -6.39 14.28
CA ARG A 131 12.30 -5.43 14.14
C ARG A 131 12.16 -4.19 15.00
N GLY A 132 11.06 -4.06 15.75
CA GLY A 132 10.75 -2.86 16.52
C GLY A 132 10.67 -1.61 15.64
N ILE A 133 10.07 -1.73 14.44
CA ILE A 133 9.82 -0.59 13.55
C ILE A 133 8.76 0.29 14.20
N THR A 134 9.03 1.58 14.35
CA THR A 134 8.14 2.52 15.04
C THR A 134 7.35 3.42 14.10
N SER A 135 7.76 3.52 12.83
CA SER A 135 7.07 4.26 11.77
C SER A 135 7.40 3.68 10.39
N LEU A 136 6.49 3.80 9.42
CA LEU A 136 6.75 3.33 8.06
C LEU A 136 6.14 4.22 6.97
N ALA A 137 6.77 4.25 5.81
CA ALA A 137 6.22 4.75 4.56
C ALA A 137 5.73 3.58 3.71
N LEU A 138 4.56 3.73 3.09
CA LEU A 138 3.91 2.69 2.29
C LEU A 138 3.86 3.08 0.81
N THR A 139 4.64 2.38 -0.01
CA THR A 139 4.75 2.59 -1.45
C THR A 139 4.03 1.53 -2.25
N VAL A 140 3.08 2.01 -3.06
CA VAL A 140 2.38 1.29 -4.13
C VAL A 140 1.95 2.28 -5.21
N SER A 141 1.38 1.80 -6.31
CA SER A 141 0.85 2.68 -7.33
C SER A 141 -0.37 3.47 -6.85
N PRO A 142 -0.57 4.70 -7.38
CA PRO A 142 -1.59 5.62 -6.87
C PRO A 142 -3.01 5.03 -6.83
N TYR A 143 -3.42 4.33 -7.88
CA TYR A 143 -4.76 3.72 -7.97
C TYR A 143 -5.03 2.68 -6.87
N HIS A 144 -3.99 2.01 -6.38
CA HIS A 144 -4.07 0.93 -5.39
C HIS A 144 -3.88 1.41 -3.95
N LEU A 145 -3.31 2.61 -3.77
CA LEU A 145 -2.82 3.12 -2.49
C LEU A 145 -3.87 3.07 -1.37
N ALA A 146 -5.07 3.61 -1.60
CA ALA A 146 -6.11 3.65 -0.56
C ALA A 146 -6.46 2.25 -0.04
N ARG A 147 -6.64 1.27 -0.94
CA ARG A 147 -6.96 -0.10 -0.53
C ARG A 147 -5.82 -0.74 0.25
N VAL A 148 -4.57 -0.60 -0.19
CA VAL A 148 -3.42 -1.16 0.54
C VAL A 148 -3.28 -0.51 1.91
N TYR A 149 -3.38 0.81 1.98
CA TYR A 149 -3.32 1.56 3.23
C TYR A 149 -4.37 1.07 4.23
N LEU A 150 -5.64 0.97 3.82
CA LEU A 150 -6.72 0.47 4.67
C LEU A 150 -6.53 -1.01 5.05
N THR A 151 -5.97 -1.83 4.17
CA THR A 151 -5.68 -3.24 4.45
C THR A 151 -4.57 -3.37 5.51
N VAL A 152 -3.49 -2.59 5.37
CA VAL A 152 -2.37 -2.57 6.30
C VAL A 152 -2.82 -2.03 7.66
N LEU A 153 -3.58 -0.93 7.67
CA LEU A 153 -4.17 -0.38 8.89
C LEU A 153 -5.04 -1.43 9.60
N LYS A 154 -5.92 -2.13 8.87
CA LYS A 154 -6.74 -3.20 9.45
C LYS A 154 -5.92 -4.32 10.05
N ALA A 155 -4.83 -4.70 9.39
CA ALA A 155 -3.92 -5.73 9.88
C ALA A 155 -3.21 -5.33 11.18
N PHE A 156 -2.81 -4.06 11.32
CA PHE A 156 -2.27 -3.52 12.58
C PHE A 156 -3.33 -3.46 13.68
N THR A 157 -4.52 -2.95 13.39
CA THR A 157 -5.65 -2.87 14.34
C THR A 157 -6.00 -4.24 14.92
N ARG A 158 -6.08 -5.28 14.07
CA ARG A 158 -6.34 -6.67 14.49
C ARG A 158 -5.27 -7.24 15.43
N ARG A 159 -4.07 -6.68 15.42
CA ARG A 159 -2.95 -7.07 16.30
C ARG A 159 -2.79 -6.15 17.50
N GLY A 160 -3.66 -5.16 17.68
CA GLY A 160 -3.55 -4.18 18.75
C GLY A 160 -2.34 -3.24 18.61
N ILE A 161 -1.81 -3.08 17.40
CA ILE A 161 -0.64 -2.25 17.13
C ILE A 161 -1.10 -0.92 16.53
N ARG A 162 -0.49 0.17 16.98
CA ARG A 162 -0.62 1.49 16.37
C ARG A 162 0.77 2.03 16.05
N LEU A 163 0.99 2.45 14.80
CA LEU A 163 2.20 3.14 14.39
C LEU A 163 1.89 4.13 13.25
N PRO A 164 2.72 5.16 13.03
CA PRO A 164 2.63 6.01 11.86
C PRO A 164 2.86 5.24 10.55
N ILE A 165 1.85 5.29 9.69
CA ILE A 165 1.87 4.83 8.30
C ILE A 165 1.73 6.06 7.42
N ILE A 166 2.78 6.40 6.67
CA ILE A 166 2.80 7.54 5.74
C ILE A 166 2.59 7.01 4.31
N PRO A 167 1.58 7.48 3.57
CA PRO A 167 1.41 7.07 2.18
C PRO A 167 2.50 7.70 1.31
N LEU A 168 3.16 6.88 0.48
CA LEU A 168 4.17 7.32 -0.48
C LEU A 168 3.86 6.73 -1.87
N PRO A 169 2.91 7.30 -2.63
CA PRO A 169 2.53 6.77 -3.93
C PRO A 169 3.71 6.78 -4.90
N ALA A 170 3.94 5.66 -5.60
CA ALA A 170 4.96 5.60 -6.64
C ALA A 170 4.61 6.58 -7.78
N ALA A 171 5.54 7.46 -8.12
CA ALA A 171 5.36 8.44 -9.19
C ALA A 171 5.34 7.74 -10.56
N VAL A 172 4.18 7.75 -11.21
CA VAL A 172 3.94 7.16 -12.53
C VAL A 172 2.84 7.97 -13.24
N PRO A 173 2.97 8.26 -14.55
CA PRO A 173 1.89 8.89 -15.30
C PRO A 173 0.60 8.05 -15.21
N PRO A 174 -0.59 8.67 -15.00
CA PRO A 174 -1.83 7.93 -14.82
C PRO A 174 -2.25 7.13 -16.07
N ASP A 175 -1.82 7.55 -17.25
CA ASP A 175 -2.03 6.84 -18.53
C ASP A 175 -1.07 5.67 -18.75
N THR A 176 -0.13 5.41 -17.83
CA THR A 176 0.81 4.28 -17.96
C THR A 176 0.03 2.96 -17.83
N PRO A 177 0.06 2.07 -18.84
CA PRO A 177 -0.62 0.79 -18.76
C PRO A 177 0.04 -0.14 -17.74
N VAL A 178 -0.76 -0.71 -16.85
CA VAL A 178 -0.31 -1.76 -15.93
C VAL A 178 0.06 -3.02 -16.71
N PRO A 179 1.25 -3.63 -16.53
CA PRO A 179 1.74 -4.72 -17.38
C PRO A 179 0.77 -5.90 -17.51
N GLU A 180 0.19 -6.34 -16.39
CA GLU A 180 -0.71 -7.48 -16.32
C GLU A 180 -2.05 -7.28 -17.05
N THR A 181 -2.64 -6.09 -16.95
CA THR A 181 -4.01 -5.84 -17.45
C THR A 181 -4.05 -4.95 -18.68
N ARG A 182 -2.94 -4.29 -19.01
CA ARG A 182 -2.86 -3.21 -20.02
C ARG A 182 -3.78 -2.02 -19.77
N ALA A 183 -4.41 -1.98 -18.59
CA ALA A 183 -5.33 -0.94 -18.16
C ALA A 183 -4.57 0.22 -17.52
N THR A 184 -5.09 1.44 -17.67
CA THR A 184 -4.54 2.64 -17.04
C THR A 184 -5.04 2.78 -15.60
N ALA A 185 -4.53 3.79 -14.88
CA ALA A 185 -5.07 4.12 -13.56
C ALA A 185 -6.57 4.47 -13.62
N TYR A 186 -7.02 5.15 -14.67
CA TYR A 186 -8.43 5.54 -14.84
C TYR A 186 -9.37 4.34 -14.93
N ASP A 187 -8.94 3.27 -15.60
CA ASP A 187 -9.70 2.02 -15.76
C ASP A 187 -9.76 1.18 -14.47
N LEU A 188 -8.71 1.27 -13.64
CA LEU A 188 -8.53 0.44 -12.46
C LEU A 188 -9.17 1.02 -11.19
N VAL A 189 -9.28 2.35 -11.10
CA VAL A 189 -9.87 3.03 -9.93
C VAL A 189 -11.28 2.53 -9.60
N PRO A 190 -12.22 2.38 -10.55
CA PRO A 190 -13.55 1.83 -10.26
C PRO A 190 -13.49 0.43 -9.61
N GLY A 191 -12.55 -0.42 -10.06
CA GLY A 191 -12.35 -1.75 -9.50
C GLY A 191 -11.82 -1.72 -8.08
N GLU A 192 -10.95 -0.76 -7.78
CA GLU A 192 -10.44 -0.52 -6.43
C GLU A 192 -11.52 0.00 -5.48
N VAL A 193 -12.40 0.91 -5.95
CA VAL A 193 -13.57 1.38 -5.19
C VAL A 193 -14.50 0.20 -4.87
N LYS A 194 -14.88 -0.61 -5.86
CA LYS A 194 -15.71 -1.80 -5.66
C LYS A 194 -15.09 -2.75 -4.63
N ARG A 195 -13.78 -2.97 -4.69
CA ARG A 195 -13.05 -3.80 -3.71
C ARG A 195 -13.07 -3.20 -2.32
N ILE A 196 -12.80 -1.91 -2.15
CA ILE A 196 -12.83 -1.26 -0.84
C ILE A 196 -14.20 -1.47 -0.20
N LEU A 197 -15.28 -1.17 -0.92
CA LEU A 197 -16.65 -1.34 -0.42
C LEU A 197 -16.95 -2.81 -0.07
N THR A 198 -16.67 -3.73 -0.99
CA THR A 198 -16.90 -5.17 -0.78
C THR A 198 -16.08 -5.72 0.39
N TYR A 199 -14.85 -5.24 0.58
CA TYR A 199 -13.92 -5.76 1.57
C TYR A 199 -14.14 -5.13 2.95
N MET A 200 -14.68 -3.92 3.00
CA MET A 200 -15.09 -3.26 4.23
C MET A 200 -16.21 -4.03 4.92
N ASP A 201 -17.24 -4.45 4.17
CA ASP A 201 -18.34 -5.28 4.69
C ASP A 201 -17.85 -6.64 5.23
N LYS A 202 -16.74 -7.16 4.68
CA LYS A 202 -16.09 -8.40 5.13
C LYS A 202 -15.08 -8.16 6.26
N GLY A 203 -14.87 -6.92 6.68
CA GLY A 203 -13.88 -6.51 7.66
C GLY A 203 -12.43 -6.75 7.24
N TRP A 204 -12.14 -6.87 5.94
CA TRP A 204 -10.80 -7.14 5.40
C TRP A 204 -9.96 -5.87 5.24
N VAL A 205 -10.60 -4.71 5.14
CA VAL A 205 -9.96 -3.38 5.16
C VAL A 205 -10.52 -2.57 6.32
N ALA A 206 -9.83 -1.49 6.69
CA ALA A 206 -10.28 -0.60 7.75
C ALA A 206 -11.55 0.18 7.33
N THR A 207 -12.47 0.37 8.27
CA THR A 207 -13.67 1.20 8.06
C THR A 207 -13.33 2.70 8.12
N PRO A 208 -14.23 3.60 7.66
CA PRO A 208 -14.04 5.05 7.81
C PRO A 208 -13.85 5.47 9.26
N GLU A 209 -14.57 4.86 10.20
CA GLU A 209 -14.44 5.12 11.64
C GLU A 209 -13.06 4.69 12.15
N GLU A 210 -12.58 3.51 11.76
CA GLU A 210 -11.24 3.03 12.12
C GLU A 210 -10.16 3.96 11.56
N LEU A 211 -10.31 4.43 10.31
CA LEU A 211 -9.40 5.39 9.70
C LEU A 211 -9.43 6.73 10.43
N GLN A 212 -10.62 7.26 10.74
CA GLN A 212 -10.76 8.54 11.44
C GLN A 212 -10.11 8.50 12.83
N GLN A 213 -10.39 7.45 13.61
CA GLN A 213 -9.78 7.25 14.93
C GLN A 213 -8.25 7.13 14.82
N TYR A 214 -7.77 6.41 13.81
CA TYR A 214 -6.34 6.29 13.55
C TYR A 214 -5.72 7.64 13.20
N LEU A 215 -6.32 8.43 12.31
CA LEU A 215 -5.77 9.73 11.90
C LEU A 215 -5.80 10.75 13.04
N GLN A 216 -6.85 10.77 13.86
CA GLN A 216 -6.89 11.59 15.07
C GLN A 216 -5.74 11.23 16.04
N TRP A 217 -5.51 9.92 16.23
CA TRP A 217 -4.37 9.44 17.03
C TRP A 217 -3.03 9.87 16.41
N LEU A 218 -2.87 9.68 15.10
CA LEU A 218 -1.64 10.02 14.37
C LEU A 218 -1.30 11.52 14.54
N TRP A 219 -2.27 12.40 14.31
CA TRP A 219 -2.08 13.85 14.43
C TRP A 219 -1.85 14.32 15.87
N SER A 220 -2.44 13.66 16.87
CA SER A 220 -2.28 14.04 18.28
C SER A 220 -0.98 13.55 18.91
N HIS A 221 -0.42 12.43 18.43
CA HIS A 221 0.76 11.80 19.05
C HIS A 221 2.03 11.94 18.20
N HIS A 222 1.91 12.20 16.90
CA HIS A 222 3.02 12.22 15.96
C HIS A 222 3.09 13.49 15.13
N THR A 223 2.58 14.62 15.63
CA THR A 223 2.65 15.92 14.94
C THR A 223 4.07 16.24 14.48
N ALA A 224 5.07 15.99 15.35
CA ALA A 224 6.49 16.25 15.04
C ALA A 224 7.01 15.48 13.82
N LEU A 225 6.47 14.28 13.55
CA LEU A 225 6.78 13.53 12.32
C LEU A 225 6.12 14.17 11.10
N LEU A 226 4.87 14.63 11.25
CA LEU A 226 4.03 15.13 10.14
C LEU A 226 4.38 16.56 9.69
N VAL A 227 4.78 17.43 10.61
CA VAL A 227 5.02 18.86 10.32
C VAL A 227 6.50 19.20 10.19
N ARG A 228 7.39 18.20 10.21
CA ARG A 228 8.82 18.43 10.08
C ARG A 228 9.09 19.09 8.71
N ALA A 229 9.76 20.24 8.75
CA ALA A 229 10.20 20.90 7.54
C ALA A 229 11.24 19.99 6.84
N PRO A 230 11.21 19.89 5.49
CA PRO A 230 12.28 19.25 4.76
C PRO A 230 13.61 19.94 5.11
N VAL A 231 14.65 19.13 5.35
CA VAL A 231 16.03 19.59 5.57
C VAL A 231 16.68 19.91 4.23
#